data_AF-A0A920K8S0-F1
#
_entry.id   AF-A0A920K8S0-F1
#
_cell.length_a   1.000
_cell.length_b   1.000
_cell.length_c   1.000
_cell.angle_alpha   90.00
_cell.angle_beta   90.00
_cell.angle_gamma   90.00
#
_symmetry.space_group_name_H-M   'P 1'
#
loop_
_entity.id
_entity.type
_entity.pdbx_description
1 polymer ?
#
loop_
_entity_poly.entity_id
_entity_poly.type
_entity_poly.pdbx_seq_one_letter_code
_entity_poly.pdbx_strand_id
1 'polypeptide(L)'
;MTTPNIFLYVQNLLGIGHLRRAAAISRALTEIGLDVNFVSGGIPIPNLNVGSASFINSHPYDHLTGILNYWSMKLVKIDDKWRQNRCSKLA
;
A
#
# COMPACT_ATOMS: atom_id res chain seq x y z
N MET A 1 -6.01 -29.88 6.21
CA MET A 1 -4.92 -28.89 6.30
C MET A 1 -5.50 -27.53 6.03
N THR A 2 -5.20 -26.52 6.84
CA THR A 2 -5.62 -25.14 6.57
C THR A 2 -4.81 -24.57 5.42
N THR A 3 -5.47 -23.98 4.44
CA THR A 3 -4.82 -23.24 3.37
C THR A 3 -4.07 -22.04 3.98
N PRO A 4 -2.79 -21.81 3.65
CA PRO A 4 -2.06 -20.66 4.20
C PRO A 4 -2.68 -19.33 3.75
N ASN A 5 -2.89 -18.43 4.71
CA ASN A 5 -3.39 -17.08 4.47
C ASN A 5 -2.20 -16.12 4.32
N ILE A 6 -2.11 -15.43 3.18
CA ILE A 6 -1.05 -14.49 2.86
C ILE A 6 -1.61 -13.06 2.91
N PHE A 7 -0.93 -12.19 3.64
CA PHE A 7 -1.22 -10.77 3.68
C PHE A 7 -0.15 -9.99 2.92
N LEU A 8 -0.54 -9.32 1.83
CA LEU A 8 0.36 -8.66 0.89
C LEU A 8 0.06 -7.17 0.87
N TYR A 9 0.80 -6.39 1.67
CA TYR A 9 0.63 -4.95 1.76
C TYR A 9 1.59 -4.19 0.85
N VAL A 10 1.07 -3.22 0.11
CA VAL A 10 1.84 -2.40 -0.83
C VAL A 10 1.39 -0.96 -0.78
N GLN A 11 2.34 -0.04 -0.59
CA GLN A 11 2.09 1.39 -0.67
C GLN A 11 2.68 1.94 -1.99
N ASN A 12 1.89 2.63 -2.80
CA ASN A 12 2.37 3.41 -3.94
C ASN A 12 2.13 4.91 -3.72
N LEU A 13 3.23 5.68 -3.65
CA LEU A 13 3.20 7.12 -3.42
C LEU A 13 3.43 7.93 -4.71
N LEU A 14 4.54 7.66 -5.40
CA LEU A 14 4.97 8.42 -6.58
C LEU A 14 4.91 7.62 -7.89
N GLY A 15 4.72 6.30 -7.81
CA GLY A 15 4.71 5.42 -8.97
C GLY A 15 4.17 4.03 -8.67
N ILE A 16 3.72 3.34 -9.71
CA ILE A 16 2.98 2.07 -9.60
C ILE A 16 3.87 0.82 -9.72
N GLY A 17 5.20 0.98 -9.78
CA GLY A 17 6.11 -0.13 -10.03
C GLY A 17 6.06 -1.23 -8.96
N HIS A 18 6.05 -0.83 -7.68
CA HIS A 18 5.90 -1.78 -6.57
C HIS A 18 4.53 -2.46 -6.58
N LEU A 19 3.47 -1.69 -6.84
CA LEU A 19 2.10 -2.19 -6.94
C LEU A 19 1.97 -3.24 -8.05
N ARG A 20 2.53 -2.99 -9.24
CA ARG A 20 2.50 -3.93 -10.37
C ARG A 20 3.28 -5.21 -10.11
N ARG A 21 4.46 -5.11 -9.49
CA ARG A 21 5.26 -6.30 -9.12
C ARG A 21 4.55 -7.13 -8.06
N ALA A 22 4.00 -6.50 -7.03
CA ALA A 22 3.24 -7.18 -6.02
C ALA A 22 1.99 -7.84 -6.60
N ALA A 23 1.28 -7.18 -7.52
CA ALA A 23 0.14 -7.77 -8.21
C ALA A 23 0.53 -9.03 -9.01
N ALA A 24 1.73 -9.07 -9.60
CA ALA A 24 2.26 -10.27 -10.24
C ALA A 24 2.52 -11.41 -9.24
N ILE A 25 3.07 -11.10 -8.07
CA ILE A 25 3.26 -12.07 -6.98
C ILE A 25 1.90 -12.59 -6.50
N SER A 26 0.93 -11.70 -6.29
CA SER A 26 -0.43 -12.05 -5.89
C SER A 26 -1.06 -13.06 -6.83
N ARG A 27 -0.96 -12.82 -8.15
CA ARG A 27 -1.45 -13.76 -9.18
C ARG A 27 -0.81 -15.14 -9.03
N ALA A 28 0.51 -15.21 -8.95
CA ALA A 28 1.24 -16.47 -8.80
C ALA A 28 0.82 -17.22 -7.51
N LEU A 29 0.64 -16.50 -6.40
CA LEU A 29 0.20 -17.10 -5.13
C LEU A 29 -1.23 -17.61 -5.20
N THR A 30 -2.13 -16.88 -5.86
CA THR A 30 -3.51 -17.32 -6.06
C THR A 30 -3.62 -18.50 -7.03
N GLU A 31 -2.77 -18.56 -8.06
CA GLU A 31 -2.72 -19.67 -9.02
C GLU A 31 -2.32 -20.99 -8.38
N ILE A 32 -1.46 -20.97 -7.35
CA ILE A 32 -1.10 -22.16 -6.57
C ILE A 32 -2.09 -22.49 -5.44
N GLY A 33 -3.23 -21.78 -5.37
CA GLY A 33 -4.33 -22.08 -4.46
C GLY A 33 -4.19 -21.50 -3.04
N LEU A 34 -3.36 -20.46 -2.83
CA LEU A 34 -3.27 -19.78 -1.54
C LEU A 34 -4.36 -18.71 -1.39
N ASP A 35 -4.78 -18.46 -0.14
CA ASP A 35 -5.69 -17.37 0.19
C ASP A 35 -4.88 -16.07 0.36
N VAL A 36 -5.09 -15.10 -0.53
CA VAL A 36 -4.30 -13.87 -0.60
C VAL A 36 -5.18 -12.66 -0.33
N ASN A 37 -4.78 -11.88 0.66
CA ASN A 37 -5.33 -10.56 0.95
C ASN A 37 -4.34 -9.51 0.43
N PHE A 38 -4.71 -8.85 -0.67
CA PHE A 38 -3.91 -7.80 -1.29
C PHE A 38 -4.36 -6.44 -0.77
N VAL A 39 -3.54 -5.83 0.10
CA VAL A 39 -3.83 -4.53 0.69
C VAL A 39 -2.99 -3.46 0.01
N SER A 40 -3.65 -2.52 -0.68
CA SER A 40 -3.01 -1.38 -1.32
C SER A 40 -3.19 -0.13 -0.47
N GLY A 41 -2.14 0.68 -0.39
CA GLY A 41 -2.17 2.03 0.14
C GLY A 41 -1.82 3.03 -0.95
N GLY A 42 -2.52 4.16 -0.97
CA GLY A 42 -2.36 5.21 -1.97
C GLY A 42 -3.57 5.34 -2.90
N ILE A 43 -3.39 6.06 -4.00
CA ILE A 43 -4.45 6.29 -4.99
C ILE A 43 -4.78 4.95 -5.69
N PRO A 44 -6.07 4.55 -5.75
CA PRO A 44 -6.49 3.37 -6.49
C PRO A 44 -6.07 3.45 -7.96
N ILE A 45 -5.48 2.37 -8.47
CA ILE A 45 -5.06 2.29 -9.87
C ILE A 45 -6.13 1.52 -10.66
N PRO A 46 -6.71 2.10 -11.73
CA PRO A 46 -7.69 1.40 -12.53
C PRO A 46 -7.06 0.16 -13.19
N ASN A 47 -7.85 -0.91 -13.29
CA ASN A 47 -7.49 -2.16 -13.97
C ASN A 47 -6.24 -2.88 -13.38
N LEU A 48 -5.96 -2.73 -12.08
CA LEU A 48 -4.95 -3.55 -11.41
C LEU A 48 -5.43 -5.00 -11.28
N ASN A 49 -4.80 -5.91 -12.02
CA ASN A 49 -5.09 -7.34 -11.91
C ASN A 49 -4.26 -8.00 -10.79
N VAL A 50 -4.91 -8.40 -9.69
CA VAL A 50 -4.28 -9.07 -8.54
C VAL A 50 -4.57 -10.57 -8.46
N GLY A 51 -5.15 -11.16 -9.51
CA GLY A 51 -5.61 -12.56 -9.52
C GLY A 51 -6.96 -12.71 -8.81
N SER A 52 -7.18 -13.85 -8.15
CA SER A 52 -8.37 -14.09 -7.32
C SER A 52 -8.23 -13.59 -5.87
N ALA A 53 -7.22 -12.76 -5.59
CA ALA A 53 -6.96 -12.22 -4.27
C ALA A 53 -8.06 -11.24 -3.83
N SER A 54 -8.31 -11.20 -2.52
CA SER A 54 -9.16 -10.18 -1.91
C SER A 54 -8.44 -8.84 -1.92
N PHE A 55 -8.93 -7.88 -2.72
CA PHE A 55 -8.31 -6.56 -2.86
C PHE A 55 -8.92 -5.53 -1.90
N ILE A 56 -8.07 -4.93 -1.07
CA ILE A 56 -8.47 -3.93 -0.06
C ILE A 56 -7.63 -2.68 -0.28
N ASN A 57 -8.24 -1.54 -0.58
CA ASN A 57 -7.51 -0.27 -0.64
C ASN A 57 -7.72 0.52 0.66
N SER A 58 -6.67 0.59 1.48
CA SER A 58 -6.64 1.48 2.64
C SER A 58 -6.36 2.90 2.14
N HIS A 59 -7.39 3.74 2.10
CA HIS A 59 -7.25 5.16 1.80
C HIS A 59 -6.75 5.89 3.06
N PRO A 60 -5.49 6.42 3.06
CA PRO A 60 -5.31 7.77 3.61
C PRO A 60 -4.15 8.59 3.00
N TYR A 61 -3.63 8.27 1.80
CA TYR A 61 -2.52 9.05 1.22
C TYR A 61 -2.77 9.40 -0.24
N ASP A 62 -3.22 10.64 -0.44
CA ASP A 62 -3.28 11.27 -1.75
C ASP A 62 -2.01 12.10 -2.00
N HIS A 63 -1.37 11.90 -3.16
CA HIS A 63 -0.15 12.58 -3.60
C HIS A 63 -0.43 13.67 -4.62
N LEU A 64 -1.62 14.30 -4.59
CA LEU A 64 -2.10 15.24 -5.60
C LEU A 64 -1.11 16.29 -6.11
N THR A 65 0.04 16.52 -5.46
CA THR A 65 1.01 17.50 -5.89
C THR A 65 2.47 17.08 -5.69
N GLY A 66 2.93 15.89 -6.11
CA GLY A 66 4.37 15.61 -6.32
C GLY A 66 5.34 15.87 -5.15
N ILE A 67 4.82 16.09 -3.94
CA ILE A 67 5.56 16.49 -2.75
C ILE A 67 5.22 15.44 -1.70
N LEU A 68 6.20 14.58 -1.41
CA LEU A 68 6.14 13.51 -0.40
C LEU A 68 6.00 14.03 1.05
N ASN A 69 5.80 15.33 1.23
CA ASN A 69 5.83 15.99 2.53
C ASN A 69 4.43 16.36 3.02
N TYR A 70 3.35 15.65 2.73
CA TYR A 70 2.03 16.02 3.26
C TYR A 70 1.27 14.83 3.82
N TRP A 71 0.71 14.99 5.02
CA TRP A 71 -0.12 14.00 5.68
C TRP A 71 -1.62 14.29 5.46
N SER A 72 -2.31 13.33 4.85
CA SER A 72 -3.63 13.50 4.22
C SER A 72 -4.80 13.19 5.16
N MET A 73 -4.85 13.94 6.26
CA MET A 73 -6.13 14.27 6.91
C MET A 73 -6.27 15.77 7.23
N LYS A 74 -5.16 16.52 7.16
CA LYS A 74 -5.12 17.99 7.37
C LYS A 74 -4.20 18.73 6.38
N LEU A 75 -3.61 18.05 5.39
CA LEU A 75 -2.56 18.61 4.52
C LEU A 75 -1.41 19.24 5.32
N VAL A 76 -0.99 18.60 6.41
CA VAL A 76 0.13 19.10 7.23
C VAL A 76 1.43 18.73 6.55
N LYS A 77 2.31 19.73 6.37
CA LYS A 77 3.64 19.52 5.84
C LYS A 77 4.47 18.64 6.78
N ILE A 78 5.06 17.57 6.26
CA ILE A 78 6.03 16.70 6.90
C ILE A 78 7.39 17.38 6.78
N ASP A 79 7.79 18.08 7.83
CA ASP A 79 9.11 18.70 8.00
C ASP A 79 9.96 17.93 9.02
N ASP A 80 11.21 18.38 9.23
CA ASP A 80 12.13 17.71 10.16
C ASP A 80 11.63 17.77 11.61
N LYS A 81 10.87 18.79 11.96
CA LYS A 81 10.23 18.92 13.27
C LYS A 81 9.15 17.86 13.48
N TRP A 82 8.33 17.59 12.46
CA TRP A 82 7.38 16.47 12.47
C TRP A 82 8.10 15.13 12.62
N ARG A 83 9.22 14.92 11.90
CA ARG A 83 10.02 13.68 11.96
C ARG A 83 10.59 13.44 13.36
N GLN A 84 11.22 14.45 13.97
CA GLN A 84 11.75 14.38 15.34
C GLN A 84 10.65 14.08 16.36
N ASN A 85 9.51 14.77 16.28
CA ASN A 85 8.39 14.54 17.19
C ASN A 85 7.82 13.12 17.11
N ARG A 86 7.90 12.44 15.95
CA ARG A 86 7.53 11.02 15.85
C ARG A 86 8.62 10.11 16.41
N CYS A 87 9.89 10.36 16.11
CA CYS A 87 10.99 9.56 16.66
C CYS A 87 10.96 9.56 18.20
N SER A 88 10.73 10.71 18.84
CA SER A 88 10.62 10.83 20.30
C SER A 88 9.38 10.16 20.91
N LYS A 89 8.39 9.77 20.10
CA LYS A 89 7.18 9.05 20.54
C LYS A 89 7.25 7.53 20.31
N LEU A 90 8.31 7.06 19.65
CA LEU A 90 8.54 5.65 19.33
C LEU A 90 9.66 5.04 20.17
N ALA A 91 10.36 5.85 20.97
CA ALA A 91 11.22 5.42 22.07
C ALA A 91 10.37 5.23 23.33
#